data_AF-A0A938PT23-F1
#
_entry.id   AF-A0A938PT23-F1
#
_cell.length_a   1.000
_cell.length_b   1.000
_cell.length_c   1.000
_cell.angle_alpha   90.00
_cell.angle_beta   90.00
_cell.angle_gamma   90.00
#
_symmetry.space_group_name_H-M   'P 1'
#
loop_
_entity.id
_entity.type
_entity.pdbx_description
1 polymer ?
#
loop_
_entity_poly.entity_id
_entity_poly.type
_entity_poly.pdbx_seq_one_letter_code
_entity_poly.pdbx_strand_id
1 'polypeptide(L)' 'MTWHPGQDAASATLLQVAFDVIDASHTRLTLTHDGWEARGEQGPQIRNNYEGGWVEVLKGFVEALQRC' A
#
# COMPACT_ATOMS: atom_id res chain seq x y z
N MET A 1 -10.87 -3.80 -17.35
CA MET A 1 -11.71 -4.17 -16.18
C MET A 1 -11.08 -3.54 -14.95
N THR A 2 -11.84 -2.76 -14.20
CA THR A 2 -11.37 -2.18 -12.93
C THR A 2 -12.10 -2.88 -11.77
N TRP A 3 -11.38 -3.23 -10.73
CA TRP A 3 -11.92 -3.94 -9.56
C TRP A 3 -12.14 -2.98 -8.40
N HIS A 4 -13.39 -2.89 -7.92
CA HIS A 4 -13.83 -1.98 -6.85
C HIS A 4 -14.66 -2.75 -5.82
N PRO A 5 -14.05 -3.64 -5.02
CA PRO A 5 -14.78 -4.57 -4.16
C PRO A 5 -15.56 -3.83 -3.06
N GLY A 6 -16.89 -3.86 -3.16
CA GLY A 6 -17.79 -3.28 -2.15
C GLY A 6 -17.70 -1.76 -1.98
N GLN A 7 -17.11 -1.05 -2.95
CA GLN A 7 -16.86 0.38 -2.92
C GLN A 7 -17.09 1.01 -4.28
N ASP A 8 -17.38 2.31 -4.30
CA ASP A 8 -17.50 3.07 -5.55
C ASP A 8 -16.12 3.33 -6.16
N ALA A 9 -16.02 3.32 -7.49
CA ALA A 9 -14.79 3.64 -8.21
C ALA A 9 -14.25 5.03 -7.87
N ALA A 10 -15.12 5.98 -7.56
CA ALA A 10 -14.78 7.34 -7.14
C ALA A 10 -14.10 7.38 -5.76
N SER A 11 -14.17 6.31 -4.96
CA SER A 11 -13.52 6.20 -3.65
C SER A 11 -12.12 5.59 -3.70
N ALA A 12 -11.60 5.33 -4.90
CA ALA A 12 -10.28 4.76 -5.10
C ALA A 12 -9.18 5.70 -4.58
N THR A 13 -8.23 5.13 -3.84
CA THR A 13 -7.00 5.81 -3.39
C THR A 13 -5.84 5.48 -4.33
N LEU A 14 -4.76 6.23 -4.22
CA LEU A 14 -3.58 6.07 -5.08
C LEU A 14 -2.44 5.41 -4.30
N LEU A 15 -1.91 4.31 -4.84
CA LEU A 15 -0.74 3.64 -4.30
C LEU A 15 0.42 3.71 -5.29
N GLN A 16 1.50 4.38 -4.89
CA GLN A 16 2.76 4.40 -5.62
C GLN A 16 3.80 3.55 -4.89
N VAL A 17 4.50 2.70 -5.63
CA VAL A 17 5.59 1.87 -5.12
C VAL A 17 6.82 2.08 -5.99
N ALA A 18 7.90 2.56 -5.39
CA ALA A 18 9.19 2.72 -6.02
C ALA A 18 10.18 1.70 -5.44
N PHE A 19 11.00 1.11 -6.31
CA PHE A 19 12.05 0.16 -5.96
C PHE A 19 13.40 0.72 -6.35
N ASP A 20 14.29 0.83 -5.38
CA ASP A 20 15.67 1.24 -5.60
C ASP A 20 16.61 0.11 -5.19
N VAL A 21 17.61 -0.16 -6.03
CA VAL A 21 18.67 -1.11 -5.70
C VAL A 21 19.58 -0.47 -4.66
N ILE A 22 19.74 -1.12 -3.50
CA ILE A 22 20.77 -0.73 -2.53
C ILE A 22 22.08 -1.45 -2.88
N ASP A 23 22.01 -2.77 -3.04
CA ASP A 23 23.13 -3.62 -3.44
C ASP A 23 22.62 -4.91 -4.12
N ALA A 24 23.52 -5.87 -4.38
CA ALA A 24 23.19 -7.13 -5.07
C ALA A 24 22.14 -8.00 -4.34
N SER A 25 21.97 -7.81 -3.03
CA SER A 25 21.08 -8.59 -2.17
C SER A 25 19.94 -7.77 -1.53
N HIS A 26 20.01 -6.45 -1.60
CA HIS A 26 19.07 -5.56 -0.92
C HIS A 26 18.37 -4.60 -1.89
N THR A 27 17.05 -4.49 -1.75
CA THR A 27 16.21 -3.52 -2.45
C THR A 27 15.52 -2.64 -1.42
N ARG A 28 15.55 -1.33 -1.63
CA ARG A 28 14.70 -0.39 -0.90
C ARG A 28 13.36 -0.28 -1.61
N LEU A 29 12.29 -0.37 -0.84
CA LEU A 29 10.94 -0.07 -1.30
C LEU A 29 10.48 1.22 -0.63
N THR A 30 10.03 2.19 -1.42
CA THR A 30 9.32 3.37 -0.94
C THR A 30 7.87 3.30 -1.40
N LEU A 31 6.95 3.27 -0.43
CA LEU A 31 5.52 3.24 -0.67
C LEU A 31 4.89 4.57 -0.27
N THR A 32 4.11 5.14 -1.18
CA THR A 32 3.29 6.32 -0.92
C THR A 32 1.84 5.95 -1.17
N HIS A 33 1.00 6.12 -0.14
CA HIS A 33 -0.45 5.90 -0.24
C HIS A 33 -1.14 7.24 -0.02
N ASP A 34 -1.80 7.74 -1.08
CA ASP A 34 -2.39 9.07 -1.14
C ASP A 34 -3.82 9.03 -1.74
N GLY A 35 -4.43 10.19 -1.98
CA GLY A 35 -5.77 10.31 -2.56
C GLY A 35 -6.87 9.96 -1.57
N TRP A 36 -6.62 10.15 -0.28
CA TRP A 36 -7.56 9.81 0.80
C TRP A 36 -8.83 10.68 0.78
N GLU A 37 -8.77 11.85 0.14
CA GLU A 37 -9.87 12.79 -0.05
C GLU A 37 -11.03 12.17 -0.82
N ALA A 38 -10.74 11.21 -1.70
CA ALA A 38 -11.73 10.42 -2.42
C ALA A 38 -12.71 9.66 -1.49
N ARG A 39 -12.31 9.44 -0.24
CA ARG A 39 -13.12 8.77 0.79
C ARG A 39 -13.94 9.74 1.65
N GLY A 40 -13.95 11.02 1.31
CA GLY A 40 -14.70 12.06 2.02
C GLY A 40 -14.27 12.18 3.49
N GLU A 41 -15.22 12.46 4.37
CA GLU A 41 -14.96 12.72 5.80
C GLU A 41 -14.27 11.55 6.54
N GLN A 42 -14.43 10.32 6.05
CA GLN A 42 -13.81 9.15 6.66
C GLN A 42 -12.35 8.95 6.22
N GLY A 43 -11.88 9.65 5.18
CA GLY A 43 -10.55 9.49 4.61
C GLY A 43 -9.42 9.53 5.64
N PRO A 44 -9.34 10.54 6.53
CA PRO A 44 -8.30 10.61 7.56
C PRO A 44 -8.31 9.43 8.53
N GLN A 45 -9.49 8.98 8.97
CA GLN A 45 -9.61 7.84 9.87
C GLN A 45 -9.17 6.54 9.20
N ILE A 46 -9.56 6.35 7.94
CA ILE A 46 -9.15 5.17 7.16
C ILE A 46 -7.63 5.21 6.92
N ARG A 47 -7.06 6.37 6.55
CA ARG A 47 -5.60 6.56 6.39
C ARG A 47 -4.82 6.08 7.61
N ASN A 48 -5.26 6.44 8.82
CA ASN A 48 -4.58 6.04 10.06
C ASN A 48 -4.50 4.53 10.23
N ASN A 49 -5.51 3.77 9.77
CA ASN A 49 -5.48 2.30 9.81
C ASN A 49 -4.41 1.72 8.86
N TYR A 50 -4.04 2.43 7.79
CA TYR A 50 -3.05 1.97 6.81
C TYR A 50 -1.60 2.30 7.20
N GLU A 51 -1.37 3.22 8.14
CA GLU A 51 -0.01 3.55 8.60
C GLU A 51 0.70 2.33 9.20
N GLY A 52 0.02 1.57 10.06
CA GLY A 52 0.53 0.29 10.57
C GLY A 52 0.34 -0.89 9.61
N GLY A 53 -0.74 -0.88 8.82
CA GLY A 53 -1.11 -2.02 7.98
C GLY A 53 -0.07 -2.41 6.93
N TRP A 54 0.59 -1.43 6.31
CA TRP A 54 1.61 -1.70 5.29
C TRP A 54 2.84 -2.42 5.85
N VAL A 55 3.20 -2.18 7.10
CA VAL A 55 4.35 -2.85 7.75
C VAL A 55 4.11 -4.36 7.80
N GLU A 56 2.93 -4.80 8.23
CA GLU A 56 2.58 -6.23 8.32
C GLU A 56 2.50 -6.89 6.93
N VAL A 57 1.94 -6.19 5.93
CA VAL A 57 1.89 -6.70 4.55
C VAL A 57 3.30 -6.90 3.98
N LEU A 58 4.18 -5.91 4.13
CA LEU A 58 5.55 -5.99 3.60
C LEU A 58 6.39 -7.04 4.36
N LYS A 59 6.18 -7.19 5.67
CA LYS A 59 6.77 -8.29 6.43
C LYS A 59 6.34 -9.65 5.90
N GLY A 60 5.04 -9.86 5.70
CA GLY A 60 4.51 -11.12 5.16
C GLY A 60 5.04 -11.42 3.75
N PHE A 61 5.21 -10.39 2.90
CA PHE A 61 5.85 -10.52 1.60
C PHE A 61 7.30 -11.03 1.71
N VAL A 62 8.12 -10.41 2.58
CA VAL A 62 9.51 -10.85 2.81
C VAL A 62 9.56 -12.29 3.33
N GLU A 63 8.69 -12.65 4.28
CA GLU A 63 8.59 -14.03 4.78
C GLU A 63 8.17 -15.03 3.68
N ALA A 64 7.29 -14.62 2.76
CA ALA A 64 6.88 -15.46 1.63
C ALA A 64 8.04 -15.74 0.67
N LEU A 65 8.92 -14.76 0.43
CA LEU A 65 10.12 -14.94 -0.40
C LEU A 65 11.12 -15.96 0.20
N GLN A 66 11.14 -16.10 1.52
CA GLN A 66 12.01 -17.05 2.23
C GLN A 66 11.49 -18.50 2.21
N ARG A 67 10.25 -18.71 1.77
CA ARG A 67 9.63 -20.04 1.65
C ARG A 67 9.79 -20.67 0.26
N CYS A 68 10.41 -19.96 -0.67
CA CYS A 68 10.72 -20.41 -2.02
C CYS A 68 12.19 -20.86 -2.12
#